data_AF-T1AVY0-F1
#
_entry.id   AF-T1AVY0-F1
#
_cell.length_a   1.000
_cell.length_b   1.000
_cell.length_c   1.000
_cell.angle_alpha   90.00
_cell.angle_beta   90.00
_cell.angle_gamma   90.00
#
_symmetry.space_group_name_H-M   'P 1'
#
loop_
_entity.id
_entity.type
_entity.pdbx_description
1 polymer ?
#
loop_
_entity_poly.entity_id
_entity_poly.type
_entity_poly.pdbx_seq_one_letter_code
_entity_poly.pdbx_strand_id
1 'polypeptide(L)'
;EDRAPRVVAKGADFNAIAIRERARSCNVVIVENPPLARALHETCEVNDVVPPVLYGAVARLLAFVYSLSPTARVFRDVHVLAT
;
A
#
# COMPACT_ATOMS: atom_id res chain seq x y z
N GLU A 1 -7.94 18.07 2.52
CA GLU A 1 -8.32 17.76 1.13
C GLU A 1 -7.10 17.20 0.43
N ASP A 2 -6.98 15.88 0.36
CA ASP A 2 -5.98 15.21 -0.47
C ASP A 2 -6.74 14.13 -1.24
N ARG A 3 -6.90 14.34 -2.55
CA ARG A 3 -7.67 13.42 -3.42
C ARG A 3 -6.83 12.23 -3.91
N ALA A 4 -5.61 12.10 -3.41
CA ALA A 4 -4.63 11.14 -3.88
C ALA A 4 -4.17 10.22 -2.75
N PRO A 5 -3.96 8.92 -3.03
CA PRO A 5 -3.47 7.98 -2.02
C PRO A 5 -2.06 8.35 -1.59
N ARG A 6 -1.77 8.17 -0.30
CA ARG A 6 -0.47 8.46 0.32
C ARG A 6 0.22 7.17 0.76
N VAL A 7 1.55 7.17 0.74
CA VAL A 7 2.38 6.10 1.30
C VAL A 7 2.51 6.33 2.81
N VAL A 8 1.97 5.43 3.63
CA VAL A 8 2.00 5.57 5.11
C VAL A 8 3.02 4.68 5.79
N ALA A 9 3.51 3.67 5.08
CA ALA A 9 4.57 2.80 5.54
C ALA A 9 5.37 2.30 4.33
N LYS A 10 6.68 2.23 4.51
CA LYS A 10 7.69 1.71 3.57
C LYS A 10 8.80 1.10 4.41
N GLY A 11 9.35 -0.02 3.97
CA GLY A 11 10.48 -0.66 4.64
C GLY A 11 10.86 -1.94 3.94
N ALA A 12 12.14 -2.30 3.97
CA ALA A 12 12.72 -3.52 3.39
C ALA A 12 13.16 -4.50 4.50
N ASP A 13 13.46 -5.73 4.11
CA ASP A 13 13.99 -6.79 4.98
C ASP A 13 13.23 -6.94 6.31
N PHE A 14 13.91 -6.69 7.43
CA PHE A 14 13.34 -6.79 8.77
C PHE A 14 12.16 -5.82 8.99
N ASN A 15 12.25 -4.60 8.45
CA ASN A 15 11.18 -3.62 8.56
C ASN A 15 9.94 -4.07 7.76
N ALA A 16 10.13 -4.71 6.60
CA ALA A 16 9.02 -5.27 5.83
C ALA A 16 8.33 -6.43 6.57
N ILE A 17 9.07 -7.23 7.33
CA ILE A 17 8.51 -8.28 8.20
C ILE A 17 7.65 -7.63 9.30
N ALA A 18 8.19 -6.66 10.04
CA ALA A 18 7.49 -5.99 11.13
C ALA A 18 6.20 -5.29 10.67
N ILE A 19 6.23 -4.62 9.51
CA ILE A 19 5.03 -3.97 8.93
C ILE A 19 3.98 -5.02 8.56
N ARG A 20 4.36 -6.17 7.99
CA ARG A 20 3.43 -7.27 7.66
C ARG A 20 2.78 -7.86 8.90
N GLU A 21 3.56 -8.09 9.95
CA GLU A 21 3.03 -8.57 11.23
C GLU A 21 2.03 -7.59 11.82
N ARG A 22 2.36 -6.30 11.84
CA ARG A 22 1.45 -5.27 12.32
C ARG A 22 0.18 -5.17 11.48
N ALA A 23 0.29 -5.27 10.15
CA ALA A 23 -0.86 -5.26 9.25
C ALA A 23 -1.82 -6.43 9.56
N ARG A 24 -1.29 -7.64 9.80
CA ARG A 24 -2.10 -8.80 10.22
C ARG A 24 -2.83 -8.55 11.53
N SER A 25 -2.15 -8.04 12.56
CA SER A 25 -2.77 -7.72 13.85
C SER A 25 -3.85 -6.65 13.76
N CYS A 26 -3.77 -5.75 12.77
CA CYS A 26 -4.74 -4.69 12.54
C CYS A 26 -5.85 -5.06 11.53
N ASN A 27 -5.92 -6.31 11.07
CA ASN A 27 -6.84 -6.77 10.02
C ASN A 27 -6.74 -5.94 8.73
N VAL A 28 -5.53 -5.52 8.37
CA VAL A 28 -5.23 -4.86 7.10
C VAL A 28 -4.91 -5.92 6.06
N VAL A 29 -5.57 -5.84 4.91
CA VAL A 29 -5.35 -6.78 3.80
C VAL A 29 -3.95 -6.58 3.24
N ILE A 30 -3.21 -7.67 3.08
CA ILE A 30 -1.88 -7.67 2.45
C ILE A 30 -2.04 -8.22 1.03
N VAL A 31 -1.67 -7.41 0.04
CA VAL A 31 -1.67 -7.80 -1.38
C VAL A 31 -0.24 -7.80 -1.89
N GLU A 32 0.20 -8.92 -2.44
CA GLU A 32 1.54 -9.04 -3.02
C GLU A 32 1.52 -8.54 -4.47
N ASN A 33 2.31 -7.50 -4.76
CA ASN A 33 2.54 -6.98 -6.09
C ASN A 33 3.98 -6.45 -6.19
N PRO A 34 4.97 -7.33 -6.49
CA PRO A 34 6.37 -6.94 -6.47
C PRO A 34 6.71 -5.77 -7.41
N PRO A 35 6.17 -5.68 -8.65
CA PRO A 35 6.43 -4.53 -9.53
C PRO A 35 5.95 -3.20 -8.94
N LEU A 36 4.74 -3.14 -8.40
CA LEU A 36 4.19 -1.92 -7.81
C LEU A 36 4.89 -1.56 -6.51
N ALA A 37 5.22 -2.55 -5.68
CA ALA A 37 5.94 -2.37 -4.44
C ALA A 37 7.33 -1.76 -4.67
N ARG A 38 8.08 -2.26 -5.66
CA ARG A 38 9.39 -1.71 -6.07
C ARG A 38 9.26 -0.29 -6.60
N ALA A 39 8.32 -0.04 -7.52
CA ALA A 39 8.11 1.29 -8.07
C ALA A 39 7.79 2.33 -6.98
N LEU A 40 6.92 1.98 -6.03
CA LEU A 40 6.60 2.85 -4.90
C LEU A 40 7.76 2.99 -3.91
N HIS A 41 8.59 1.95 -3.73
CA HIS A 41 9.80 2.05 -2.91
C HIS A 41 10.84 2.97 -3.53
N GLU A 42 11.00 2.95 -4.85
CA GLU A 42 11.99 3.77 -5.54
C GLU A 42 11.55 5.22 -5.71
N THR A 43 10.24 5.47 -5.83
CA THR A 43 9.71 6.79 -6.23
C THR A 43 9.02 7.58 -5.13
N CYS A 44 8.80 7.00 -3.94
CA CYS A 44 8.10 7.65 -2.83
C CYS A 44 8.78 7.45 -1.48
N GLU A 45 8.71 8.45 -0.63
CA GLU A 45 9.02 8.33 0.80
C GLU A 45 7.75 8.19 1.66
N VAL A 46 7.94 7.91 2.96
CA VAL A 46 6.83 7.85 3.90
C VAL A 46 6.18 9.23 4.01
N ASN A 47 4.86 9.24 3.95
CA ASN A 47 3.98 10.38 3.81
C ASN A 47 4.00 11.06 2.44
N ASP A 48 4.64 10.52 1.41
CA ASP A 48 4.50 11.08 0.06
C ASP A 48 3.18 10.66 -0.59
N VAL A 49 2.65 11.57 -1.42
CA VAL A 49 1.54 11.27 -2.32
C VAL A 49 2.04 10.36 -3.44
N VAL A 50 1.26 9.34 -3.79
CA VAL A 50 1.61 8.44 -4.89
C VAL A 50 1.74 9.24 -6.21
N PRO A 51 2.77 8.99 -7.03
CA PRO A 51 2.91 9.61 -8.34
C PRO A 51 1.73 9.29 -9.27
N PRO A 52 1.26 10.26 -10.08
CA PRO A 52 0.14 10.02 -11.01
C PRO A 52 0.34 8.85 -11.97
N VAL A 53 1.59 8.56 -12.35
CA VAL A 53 1.93 7.41 -13.22
C VAL A 53 1.57 6.06 -12.59
N LEU A 54 1.50 5.98 -11.26
CA LEU A 54 1.16 4.76 -10.52
C LEU A 54 -0.33 4.68 -10.14
N TYR A 55 -1.12 5.73 -10.37
CA TYR A 55 -2.54 5.76 -10.00
C TYR A 55 -3.34 4.63 -10.60
N GLY A 56 -3.10 4.27 -11.87
CA GLY A 56 -3.81 3.17 -12.52
C GLY A 56 -3.53 1.81 -11.87
N ALA A 57 -2.30 1.57 -11.40
CA ALA A 57 -1.95 0.36 -10.69
C ALA A 57 -2.57 0.33 -9.29
N VAL A 58 -2.49 1.45 -8.56
CA VAL A 58 -3.08 1.59 -7.22
C VAL A 58 -4.61 1.47 -7.27
N ALA A 59 -5.28 2.11 -8.23
CA ALA A 59 -6.73 2.04 -8.39
C ALA A 59 -7.22 0.61 -8.63
N ARG A 60 -6.51 -0.16 -9.45
CA ARG A 60 -6.82 -1.59 -9.68
C ARG A 60 -6.66 -2.41 -8.40
N LEU A 61 -5.63 -2.14 -7.62
CA LEU A 61 -5.40 -2.84 -6.35
C LEU A 61 -6.49 -2.51 -5.33
N LEU A 62 -6.85 -1.23 -5.20
CA LEU A 62 -7.98 -0.81 -4.34
C LEU A 62 -9.29 -1.46 -4.78
N ALA A 63 -9.60 -1.44 -6.09
CA ALA A 63 -10.80 -2.07 -6.63
C ALA A 63 -10.85 -3.59 -6.32
N PHE A 64 -9.72 -4.28 -6.43
CA PHE A 64 -9.60 -5.69 -6.06
C PHE A 64 -9.85 -5.93 -4.56
N VAL A 65 -9.28 -5.11 -3.68
CA VAL A 65 -9.50 -5.28 -2.23
C VAL A 65 -10.97 -5.00 -1.86
N TYR A 66 -11.58 -3.98 -2.47
CA TYR A 66 -13.00 -3.67 -2.27
C TYR A 66 -13.93 -4.79 -2.75
N SER A 67 -13.58 -5.51 -3.83
CA SER A 67 -14.40 -6.62 -4.31
C SER A 67 -14.31 -7.86 -3.42
N LEU A 68 -13.18 -8.07 -2.75
CA LEU A 68 -13.01 -9.18 -1.79
C LEU A 68 -13.76 -8.97 -0.48
N SER A 69 -13.88 -7.72 -0.03
CA SER A 69 -14.62 -7.40 1.19
C SER A 69 -15.03 -5.93 1.20
N PRO A 70 -16.34 -5.63 1.05
CA PRO A 70 -16.85 -4.26 1.12
C PRO A 70 -16.57 -3.57 2.47
N THR A 71 -16.33 -4.38 3.52
CA THR A 71 -16.12 -3.92 4.91
C THR A 71 -14.66 -4.06 5.33
N ALA A 72 -13.76 -4.58 4.49
CA ALA A 72 -12.35 -4.66 4.84
C ALA A 72 -11.82 -3.25 5.08
N ARG A 73 -11.13 -3.07 6.21
CA ARG A 73 -10.38 -1.86 6.51
C ARG A 73 -9.19 -1.80 5.58
N VAL A 74 -9.42 -1.25 4.38
CA VAL A 74 -8.36 -0.67 3.57
C VAL A 74 -8.11 0.70 4.19
N PHE A 75 -6.94 0.90 4.80
CA PHE A 75 -6.54 2.27 5.12
C PHE A 75 -6.61 3.05 3.80
N ARG A 76 -7.28 4.21 3.80
CA ARG A 76 -7.39 5.08 2.61
C ARG A 76 -6.02 5.50 2.07
N ASP A 77 -4.98 5.26 2.86
CA ASP A 77 -3.58 5.42 2.54
C ASP A 77 -2.91 4.05 2.35
N VAL A 78 -2.35 3.87 1.15
CA VAL A 78 -1.80 2.60 0.67
C VAL A 78 -0.53 2.27 1.47
N HIS A 79 -0.52 1.12 2.13
CA HIS A 79 0.68 0.59 2.77
C HIS A 79 1.52 -0.11 1.73
N VAL A 80 2.64 0.50 1.35
CA VAL A 80 3.59 -0.11 0.41
C VAL A 80 4.60 -0.88 1.22
N LEU A 81 4.30 -2.16 1.41
CA LEU A 81 5.29 -3.14 1.85
C LEU A 81 6.24 -3.38 0.68
N ALA A 82 7.32 -2.61 0.68
CA ALA A 82 8.40 -2.78 -0.27
C ALA A 82 9.29 -3.94 0.16
N THR A 83 9.01 -5.14 -0.35
CA THR A 83 10.00 -6.23 -0.38
C THR A 83 11.12 -5.91 -1.35
#